data_AF-A0A9W8AK61-F1
#
_entry.id   AF-A0A9W8AK61-F1
#
_cell.length_a   1.000
_cell.length_b   1.000
_cell.length_c   1.000
_cell.angle_alpha   90.00
_cell.angle_beta   90.00
_cell.angle_gamma   90.00
#
_symmetry.space_group_name_H-M   'P 1'
#
loop_
_entity.id
_entity.type
_entity.pdbx_description
1 polymer ?
#
loop_
_entity_poly.entity_id
_entity_poly.type
_entity_poly.pdbx_seq_one_letter_code
_entity_poly.pdbx_strand_id
1 'polypeptide(L)'
;MSNATDAALAQDSKTTRKQTESLTQPPDDWSADEEMLLIEGIQQSGLGNWMDVAEHVGTKNKDQCERHYHDVYINSPTWPRPAYMDREFDASKPATRPPAFRKPRPTPVNPRHLKPLASQPTNHEIQGYMPARLEFEVEYENDAENYVKDLVFNPDDSPEETELKLVVMDIYNSRLHKRMERKKYIQDRGLLEYKKLQAIDKKRTKEERDIWSKCKVFSRLQTGEDHRLLVEGLVREQQLRQQIAVLQEYRRNGVTHLKEGEKYEIARNQRWQLLKANGIRDPHPSLVVDRQQRGGTVRSTPNAWGFDTNITTSMRPHTVSDGGAVTSGGEVQPPGHLPKGPSSQPTTTPNSVPSTPGTSIPTPVSIGGRRQANPLNLDNAEGVHLLSPEERQLCSVLRILPRPYLVIKETILKEYAIRGSLRRRETREMIKIDVNKTSRIYDFFLSMGWITAPGRTAIRWQGRKV
;
A
#
# COMPACT_ATOMS: atom_id res chain seq x y z
N MET A 1 22.50 69.08 -60.80
CA MET A 1 21.44 68.14 -61.24
C MET A 1 22.07 67.33 -62.37
N SER A 2 22.43 66.06 -62.23
CA SER A 2 22.10 65.04 -61.22
C SER A 2 23.33 64.16 -60.92
N ASN A 3 23.24 63.22 -59.96
CA ASN A 3 24.29 62.27 -59.48
C ASN A 3 24.95 62.64 -58.13
N ALA A 4 24.13 62.76 -57.08
CA ALA A 4 24.58 62.84 -55.68
C ALA A 4 23.87 61.82 -54.77
N THR A 5 23.29 60.76 -55.36
CA THR A 5 22.41 59.78 -54.67
C THR A 5 22.83 58.31 -54.85
N ASP A 6 23.96 58.03 -55.52
CA ASP A 6 24.48 56.66 -55.72
C ASP A 6 25.69 56.30 -54.85
N ALA A 7 26.34 57.27 -54.20
CA ALA A 7 27.52 57.02 -53.37
C ALA A 7 27.20 56.46 -51.97
N ALA A 8 25.96 56.64 -51.49
CA ALA A 8 25.56 56.27 -50.13
C ALA A 8 25.15 54.79 -49.98
N LEU A 9 24.50 54.19 -50.98
CA LEU A 9 24.08 52.76 -50.93
C LEU A 9 25.25 51.77 -51.11
N ALA A 10 26.37 52.22 -51.70
CA ALA A 10 27.53 51.37 -51.99
C ALA A 10 28.48 51.15 -50.78
N GLN A 11 28.30 51.91 -49.69
CA GLN A 11 29.08 51.77 -48.45
C GLN A 11 28.37 50.85 -47.45
N ASP A 12 27.05 50.96 -47.33
CA ASP A 12 26.26 50.18 -46.37
C ASP A 12 26.23 48.68 -46.73
N SER A 13 26.09 48.39 -48.03
CA SER A 13 26.15 47.02 -48.58
C SER A 13 27.50 46.32 -48.38
N LYS A 14 28.62 47.05 -48.26
CA LYS A 14 29.94 46.47 -47.95
C LYS A 14 30.15 46.20 -46.47
N THR A 15 29.56 47.00 -45.59
CA THR A 15 29.59 46.77 -44.13
C THR A 15 28.70 45.59 -43.77
N THR A 16 27.47 45.54 -44.29
CA THR A 16 26.55 44.39 -44.09
C THR A 16 27.15 43.10 -44.64
N ARG A 17 27.72 43.10 -45.86
CA ARG A 17 28.28 41.87 -46.46
C ARG A 17 29.49 41.33 -45.70
N LYS A 18 30.34 42.19 -45.13
CA LYS A 18 31.44 41.77 -44.25
C LYS A 18 30.98 41.24 -42.90
N GLN A 19 29.83 41.66 -42.39
CA GLN A 19 29.22 41.08 -41.18
C GLN A 19 28.48 39.76 -41.46
N THR A 20 27.92 39.56 -42.66
CA THR A 20 27.29 38.27 -43.02
C THR A 20 28.29 37.22 -43.49
N GLU A 21 29.43 37.61 -44.06
CA GLU A 21 30.50 36.66 -44.44
C GLU A 21 31.35 36.20 -43.24
N SER A 22 31.21 36.79 -42.04
CA SER A 22 31.94 36.39 -40.81
C SER A 22 31.14 35.48 -39.86
N LEU A 23 30.01 34.93 -40.31
CA LEU A 23 29.02 34.25 -39.44
C LEU A 23 28.67 32.83 -39.92
N THR A 24 29.48 32.22 -40.79
CA THR A 24 29.19 30.87 -41.33
C THR A 24 30.43 30.04 -41.70
N GLN A 25 31.55 30.26 -41.00
CA GLN A 25 32.48 29.15 -40.73
C GLN A 25 31.94 28.40 -39.49
N PRO A 26 32.14 27.07 -39.37
CA PRO A 26 31.99 26.44 -38.04
C PRO A 26 32.87 27.23 -37.06
N PRO A 27 32.47 27.42 -35.78
CA PRO A 27 33.30 28.15 -34.83
C PRO A 27 34.71 27.56 -34.86
N ASP A 28 35.71 28.41 -35.15
CA ASP A 28 37.01 28.07 -35.79
C ASP A 28 37.90 27.05 -35.06
N ASP A 29 37.43 26.53 -33.92
CA ASP A 29 38.10 25.58 -33.06
C ASP A 29 37.70 24.10 -33.29
N TRP A 30 36.69 23.78 -34.10
CA TRP A 30 36.21 22.40 -34.33
C TRP A 30 36.50 21.86 -35.73
N SER A 31 37.29 20.78 -35.79
CA SER A 31 37.55 20.03 -37.03
C SER A 31 36.50 18.94 -37.30
N ALA A 32 36.40 18.49 -38.56
CA ALA A 32 35.46 17.43 -38.95
C ALA A 32 35.74 16.07 -38.26
N ASP A 33 37.01 15.80 -37.90
CA ASP A 33 37.38 14.60 -37.14
C ASP A 33 36.90 14.71 -35.67
N GLU A 34 36.97 15.90 -35.07
CA GLU A 34 36.44 16.15 -33.71
C GLU A 34 34.90 16.14 -33.68
N GLU A 35 34.24 16.63 -34.73
CA GLU A 35 32.78 16.53 -34.90
C GLU A 35 32.34 15.06 -34.95
N MET A 36 33.06 14.23 -35.71
CA MET A 36 32.80 12.80 -35.79
C MET A 36 32.98 12.12 -34.42
N LEU A 37 34.07 12.43 -33.71
CA LEU A 37 34.33 11.92 -32.36
C LEU A 37 33.32 12.41 -31.32
N LEU A 38 32.76 13.62 -31.48
CA LEU A 38 31.69 14.12 -30.61
C LEU A 38 30.43 13.27 -30.75
N ILE A 39 30.02 12.98 -31.99
CA ILE A 39 28.83 12.16 -32.26
C ILE A 39 29.07 10.69 -31.88
N GLU A 40 30.26 10.14 -32.16
CA GLU A 40 30.64 8.79 -31.70
C GLU A 40 30.64 8.69 -30.16
N GLY A 41 31.21 9.69 -29.48
CA GLY A 41 31.21 9.78 -28.01
C GLY A 41 29.80 9.89 -27.42
N ILE A 42 28.90 10.70 -28.02
CA ILE A 42 27.50 10.79 -27.60
C ILE A 42 26.76 9.45 -27.82
N GLN A 43 27.04 8.75 -28.93
CA GLN A 43 26.46 7.44 -29.21
C GLN A 43 26.94 6.36 -28.23
N GLN A 44 28.20 6.42 -27.77
CA GLN A 44 28.78 5.45 -26.83
C GLN A 44 28.43 5.73 -25.36
N SER A 45 28.53 6.99 -24.93
CA SER A 45 28.40 7.39 -23.51
C SER A 45 27.03 7.95 -23.14
N GLY A 46 26.18 8.25 -24.12
CA GLY A 46 24.84 8.81 -23.95
C GLY A 46 24.81 10.34 -23.91
N LEU A 47 23.73 10.92 -24.46
CA LEU A 47 23.52 12.37 -24.47
C LEU A 47 23.41 12.93 -23.03
N GLY A 48 24.13 14.02 -22.75
CA GLY A 48 24.22 14.62 -21.42
C GLY A 48 25.37 14.10 -20.55
N ASN A 49 26.03 12.98 -20.92
CA ASN A 49 27.23 12.50 -20.24
C ASN A 49 28.51 13.18 -20.77
N TRP A 50 28.52 14.51 -20.74
CA TRP A 50 29.53 15.33 -21.41
C TRP A 50 30.96 15.11 -20.92
N MET A 51 31.13 14.56 -19.72
CA MET A 51 32.45 14.26 -19.16
C MET A 51 33.12 13.10 -19.91
N ASP A 52 32.40 11.99 -20.11
CA ASP A 52 32.91 10.81 -20.82
C ASP A 52 32.96 11.07 -22.33
N VAL A 53 32.02 11.87 -22.86
CA VAL A 53 32.06 12.36 -24.26
C VAL A 53 33.32 13.20 -24.53
N ALA A 54 33.69 14.10 -23.61
CA ALA A 54 34.92 14.87 -23.72
C ALA A 54 36.19 14.02 -23.59
N GLU A 55 36.18 12.96 -22.78
CA GLU A 55 37.28 11.98 -22.73
C GLU A 55 37.43 11.23 -24.06
N HIS A 56 36.31 10.88 -24.72
CA HIS A 56 36.32 10.26 -26.06
C HIS A 56 36.84 11.22 -27.15
N VAL A 57 36.41 12.49 -27.14
CA VAL A 57 36.92 13.53 -28.08
C VAL A 57 38.40 13.85 -27.83
N GLY A 58 38.83 13.87 -26.56
CA GLY A 58 40.22 14.00 -26.13
C GLY A 58 40.86 15.39 -26.31
N THR A 59 40.31 16.24 -27.18
CA THR A 59 40.82 17.59 -27.51
C THR A 59 39.97 18.73 -26.94
N LYS A 60 38.75 18.43 -26.49
CA LYS A 60 37.75 19.40 -26.01
C LYS A 60 37.26 19.02 -24.61
N ASN A 61 36.86 19.99 -23.81
CA ASN A 61 36.31 19.74 -22.47
C ASN A 61 34.79 19.54 -22.50
N LYS A 62 34.24 19.02 -21.39
CA LYS A 62 32.81 18.69 -21.27
C LYS A 62 31.88 19.87 -21.64
N ASP A 63 32.21 21.07 -21.18
CA ASP A 63 31.36 22.25 -21.35
C ASP A 63 31.46 22.80 -22.79
N GLN A 64 32.59 22.57 -23.47
CA GLN A 64 32.76 22.82 -24.90
C GLN A 64 31.94 21.83 -25.74
N CYS A 65 32.00 20.53 -25.44
CA CYS A 65 31.21 19.50 -26.12
C CYS A 65 29.70 19.75 -25.96
N GLU A 66 29.26 20.09 -24.74
CA GLU A 66 27.87 20.43 -24.44
C GLU A 66 27.37 21.64 -25.24
N ARG A 67 28.06 22.78 -25.13
CA ARG A 67 27.66 24.00 -25.84
C ARG A 67 27.66 23.80 -27.35
N HIS A 68 28.73 23.20 -27.90
CA HIS A 68 28.84 22.97 -29.34
C HIS A 68 27.71 22.07 -29.85
N TYR A 69 27.38 20.99 -29.13
CA TYR A 69 26.22 20.16 -29.49
C TYR A 69 24.91 20.96 -29.46
N HIS A 70 24.68 21.73 -28.39
CA HIS A 70 23.47 22.55 -28.29
C HIS A 70 23.37 23.61 -29.39
N ASP A 71 24.46 24.30 -29.72
CA ASP A 71 24.46 25.38 -30.70
C ASP A 71 24.36 24.86 -32.15
N VAL A 72 25.04 23.75 -32.47
CA VAL A 72 25.08 23.17 -33.84
C VAL A 72 23.91 22.23 -34.16
N TYR A 73 23.41 21.47 -33.17
CA TYR A 73 22.39 20.43 -33.41
C TYR A 73 21.01 20.72 -32.81
N ILE A 74 20.88 21.58 -31.80
CA ILE A 74 19.60 21.84 -31.12
C ILE A 74 19.07 23.25 -31.42
N ASN A 75 19.91 24.27 -31.28
CA ASN A 75 19.56 25.68 -31.47
C ASN A 75 19.82 26.17 -32.91
N SER A 76 20.19 25.27 -33.81
CA SER A 76 20.55 25.61 -35.20
C SER A 76 19.34 26.13 -35.97
N PRO A 77 19.45 27.30 -36.66
CA PRO A 77 18.35 27.90 -37.42
C PRO A 77 17.77 27.02 -38.54
N THR A 78 18.48 25.97 -38.97
CA THR A 78 18.07 25.08 -40.08
C THR A 78 17.62 23.69 -39.62
N TRP A 79 17.46 23.46 -38.31
CA TRP A 79 16.96 22.19 -37.77
C TRP A 79 15.66 21.75 -38.48
N PRO A 80 15.50 20.47 -38.90
CA PRO A 80 16.34 19.31 -38.58
C PRO A 80 17.48 19.01 -39.57
N ARG A 81 17.74 19.85 -40.58
CA ARG A 81 18.80 19.60 -41.58
C ARG A 81 19.99 20.54 -41.36
N PRO A 82 21.21 20.06 -41.08
CA PRO A 82 22.35 20.93 -40.82
C PRO A 82 22.68 21.84 -42.02
N ALA A 83 22.91 23.14 -41.75
CA ALA A 83 23.08 24.19 -42.77
C ALA A 83 24.24 23.96 -43.76
N TYR A 84 25.19 23.06 -43.44
CA TYR A 84 26.29 22.70 -44.32
C TYR A 84 25.92 21.71 -45.43
N MET A 85 24.71 21.13 -45.41
CA MET A 85 24.25 20.13 -46.38
C MET A 85 23.98 20.66 -47.79
N ASP A 86 23.92 21.98 -47.97
CA ASP A 86 23.72 22.63 -49.27
C ASP A 86 25.01 23.32 -49.80
N ARG A 87 26.18 22.93 -49.28
CA ARG A 87 27.49 23.40 -49.77
C ARG A 87 27.95 22.61 -50.99
N GLU A 88 28.02 23.28 -52.14
CA GLU A 88 28.66 22.72 -53.34
C GLU A 88 30.18 22.62 -53.15
N PHE A 89 30.72 21.41 -53.33
CA PHE A 89 32.17 21.16 -53.27
C PHE A 89 32.81 21.40 -54.64
N ASP A 90 33.60 22.48 -54.74
CA ASP A 90 34.38 22.79 -55.94
C ASP A 90 35.56 21.81 -56.10
N ALA A 91 35.32 20.71 -56.81
CA ALA A 91 36.29 19.67 -57.09
C ALA A 91 37.47 20.11 -57.98
N SER A 92 37.48 21.34 -58.51
CA SER A 92 38.61 21.86 -59.32
C SER A 92 39.81 22.31 -58.48
N LYS A 93 39.63 22.53 -57.18
CA LYS A 93 40.69 22.98 -56.28
C LYS A 93 41.46 21.80 -55.68
N PRO A 94 42.80 21.71 -55.86
CA PRO A 94 43.58 20.65 -55.25
C PRO A 94 43.54 20.76 -53.73
N ALA A 95 43.05 19.71 -53.07
CA ALA A 95 43.00 19.65 -51.62
C ALA A 95 44.41 19.72 -51.03
N THR A 96 44.75 20.87 -50.44
CA THR A 96 45.96 21.00 -49.63
C THR A 96 45.75 20.15 -48.38
N ARG A 97 46.21 18.89 -48.39
CA ARG A 97 46.11 17.99 -47.24
C ARG A 97 46.74 18.69 -46.03
N PRO A 98 45.99 18.99 -44.96
CA PRO A 98 46.58 19.38 -43.70
C PRO A 98 47.53 18.27 -43.23
N PRO A 99 48.56 18.58 -42.42
CA PRO A 99 49.37 17.54 -41.80
C PRO A 99 48.46 16.56 -41.08
N ALA A 100 48.60 15.26 -41.41
CA ALA A 100 47.63 14.24 -41.01
C ALA A 100 47.35 14.30 -39.50
N PHE A 101 46.08 14.48 -39.13
CA PHE A 101 45.65 14.52 -37.74
C PHE A 101 45.98 13.16 -37.11
N ARG A 102 47.10 13.10 -36.39
CA ARG A 102 47.50 11.89 -35.68
C ARG A 102 46.50 11.71 -34.55
N LYS A 103 45.57 10.76 -34.72
CA LYS A 103 44.71 10.27 -33.64
C LYS A 103 45.54 10.20 -32.36
N PRO A 104 45.17 10.92 -31.28
CA PRO A 104 45.87 10.80 -30.01
C PRO A 104 45.97 9.32 -29.67
N ARG A 105 47.19 8.82 -29.41
CA ARG A 105 47.36 7.42 -29.05
C ARG A 105 46.53 7.20 -27.78
N PRO A 106 45.57 6.26 -27.76
CA PRO A 106 44.72 6.08 -26.59
C PRO A 106 45.62 5.79 -25.39
N THR A 107 45.55 6.67 -24.39
CA THR A 107 46.21 6.43 -23.10
C THR A 107 45.64 5.14 -22.51
N PRO A 108 46.47 4.21 -22.02
CA PRO A 108 45.97 2.93 -21.50
C PRO A 108 45.05 3.20 -20.31
N VAL A 109 43.74 3.03 -20.54
CA VAL A 109 42.69 3.35 -19.57
C VAL A 109 42.86 2.45 -18.35
N ASN A 110 43.04 3.05 -17.18
CA ASN A 110 43.17 2.29 -15.93
C ASN A 110 41.79 1.68 -15.60
N PRO A 111 41.63 0.34 -15.60
CA PRO A 111 40.32 -0.33 -15.50
C PRO A 111 39.59 -0.11 -14.15
N ARG A 112 40.16 0.70 -13.26
CA ARG A 112 39.58 1.13 -11.98
C ARG A 112 38.61 2.31 -12.07
N HIS A 113 38.47 2.95 -13.24
CA HIS A 113 37.58 4.11 -13.42
C HIS A 113 36.34 3.87 -14.29
N LEU A 114 36.13 2.65 -14.81
CA LEU A 114 34.84 2.22 -15.32
C LEU A 114 33.83 2.11 -14.16
N LYS A 115 33.25 3.25 -13.78
CA LYS A 115 32.00 3.25 -13.02
C LYS A 115 30.96 2.57 -13.92
N PRO A 116 30.23 1.54 -13.44
CA PRO A 116 29.14 0.99 -14.22
C PRO A 116 28.17 2.09 -14.62
N LEU A 117 27.62 2.03 -15.84
CA LEU A 117 26.42 2.78 -16.23
C LEU A 117 25.20 2.24 -15.45
N ALA A 118 25.22 2.45 -14.15
CA ALA A 118 24.09 2.26 -13.28
C ALA A 118 23.27 3.55 -13.33
N SER A 119 22.17 3.52 -14.07
CA SER A 119 21.04 4.41 -13.82
C SER A 119 20.66 4.25 -12.35
N GLN A 120 21.10 5.17 -11.48
CA GLN A 120 20.87 5.01 -10.05
C GLN A 120 19.37 4.95 -9.78
N PRO A 121 18.91 3.98 -8.97
CA PRO A 121 17.51 3.66 -8.88
C PRO A 121 16.73 4.84 -8.31
N THR A 122 15.66 5.19 -9.03
CA THR A 122 14.44 5.84 -8.54
C THR A 122 14.54 6.48 -7.15
N ASN A 123 15.00 7.74 -7.10
CA ASN A 123 14.84 8.58 -5.91
C ASN A 123 13.38 9.04 -5.78
N HIS A 124 12.51 8.09 -5.48
CA HIS A 124 11.12 8.30 -5.16
C HIS A 124 10.75 7.55 -3.88
N GLU A 125 9.67 7.99 -3.21
CA GLU A 125 9.23 7.43 -1.93
C GLU A 125 8.70 5.99 -2.05
N ILE A 126 8.49 5.52 -3.28
CA ILE A 126 8.02 4.18 -3.63
C ILE A 126 9.12 3.47 -4.41
N GLN A 127 9.55 2.33 -3.87
CA GLN A 127 10.59 1.48 -4.43
C GLN A 127 10.25 1.07 -5.88
N GLY A 128 11.20 1.29 -6.79
CA GLY A 128 11.09 0.88 -8.20
C GLY A 128 10.01 1.64 -8.99
N TYR A 129 9.56 2.82 -8.54
CA TYR A 129 8.68 3.69 -9.33
C TYR A 129 9.48 4.83 -9.96
N MET A 130 9.36 5.02 -11.27
CA MET A 130 10.03 6.06 -12.06
C MET A 130 9.10 7.25 -12.30
N PRO A 131 9.20 8.37 -11.55
CA PRO A 131 8.21 9.44 -11.61
C PRO A 131 8.14 10.15 -12.96
N ALA A 132 9.27 10.35 -13.63
CA ALA A 132 9.34 11.00 -14.94
C ALA A 132 8.70 10.17 -16.07
N ARG A 133 8.54 8.85 -15.88
CA ARG A 133 7.93 7.91 -16.84
C ARG A 133 6.54 7.43 -16.44
N LEU A 134 6.11 7.75 -15.22
CA LEU A 134 4.87 7.31 -14.59
C LEU A 134 4.70 5.77 -14.51
N GLU A 135 5.80 5.02 -14.52
CA GLU A 135 5.84 3.55 -14.61
C GLU A 135 6.67 2.91 -13.47
N PHE A 136 6.64 1.59 -13.36
CA PHE A 136 7.47 0.82 -12.43
C PHE A 136 8.62 0.13 -13.19
N GLU A 137 9.77 -0.04 -12.52
CA GLU A 137 10.93 -0.80 -13.02
C GLU A 137 10.58 -2.27 -13.28
N VAL A 138 9.60 -2.81 -12.57
CA VAL A 138 9.06 -4.16 -12.76
C VAL A 138 7.55 -4.06 -12.88
N GLU A 139 7.02 -4.48 -14.02
CA GLU A 139 5.60 -4.37 -14.32
C GLU A 139 4.75 -5.47 -13.67
N TYR A 140 3.44 -5.24 -13.60
CA TYR A 140 2.51 -6.26 -13.11
C TYR A 140 2.49 -7.46 -14.06
N GLU A 141 2.74 -8.66 -13.52
CA GLU A 141 2.94 -9.89 -14.31
C GLU A 141 4.06 -9.71 -15.37
N ASN A 142 5.25 -9.27 -14.93
CA ASN A 142 6.42 -9.05 -15.79
C ASN A 142 6.81 -10.31 -16.59
N ASP A 143 6.66 -11.50 -15.98
CA ASP A 143 7.00 -12.80 -16.59
C ASP A 143 6.28 -13.06 -17.92
N ALA A 144 5.16 -12.35 -18.20
CA ALA A 144 4.45 -12.40 -19.46
C ALA A 144 5.33 -12.06 -20.68
N GLU A 145 6.36 -11.22 -20.49
CA GLU A 145 7.30 -10.83 -21.55
C GLU A 145 8.17 -11.99 -22.02
N ASN A 146 8.50 -12.94 -21.14
CA ASN A 146 9.32 -14.10 -21.49
C ASN A 146 8.67 -15.00 -22.56
N TYR A 147 7.33 -15.01 -22.65
CA TYR A 147 6.60 -15.80 -23.65
C TYR A 147 6.52 -15.13 -25.03
N VAL A 148 6.78 -13.82 -25.12
CA VAL A 148 6.71 -13.04 -26.37
C VAL A 148 8.09 -12.62 -26.87
N LYS A 149 9.07 -12.49 -25.98
CA LYS A 149 10.45 -12.06 -26.28
C LYS A 149 11.08 -12.81 -27.46
N ASP A 150 10.96 -14.13 -27.48
CA ASP A 150 11.58 -15.00 -28.47
C ASP A 150 10.55 -15.48 -29.53
N LEU A 151 9.38 -14.83 -29.63
CA LEU A 151 8.30 -15.15 -30.57
C LEU A 151 8.52 -14.47 -31.93
N VAL A 152 8.73 -15.26 -32.97
CA VAL A 152 8.98 -14.82 -34.35
C VAL A 152 7.96 -15.46 -35.29
N PHE A 153 7.40 -14.66 -36.21
CA PHE A 153 6.59 -15.14 -37.32
C PHE A 153 7.47 -15.34 -38.55
N ASN A 154 7.45 -16.53 -39.14
CA ASN A 154 8.14 -16.87 -40.38
C ASN A 154 7.11 -17.03 -41.51
N PRO A 155 7.46 -16.71 -42.77
CA PRO A 155 6.56 -16.91 -43.90
C PRO A 155 6.23 -18.39 -44.18
N ASP A 156 7.09 -19.30 -43.69
CA ASP A 156 6.95 -20.76 -43.83
C ASP A 156 6.27 -21.43 -42.61
N ASP A 157 5.82 -20.65 -41.61
CA ASP A 157 5.10 -21.18 -40.45
C ASP A 157 3.82 -21.90 -40.88
N SER A 158 3.45 -22.97 -40.19
CA SER A 158 2.17 -23.62 -40.43
C SER A 158 1.00 -22.69 -40.02
N PRO A 159 -0.21 -22.87 -40.59
CA PRO A 159 -1.40 -22.14 -40.14
C PRO A 159 -1.68 -22.34 -38.64
N GLU A 160 -1.44 -23.54 -38.12
CA GLU A 160 -1.62 -23.92 -36.71
C GLU A 160 -0.57 -23.25 -35.81
N GLU A 161 0.69 -23.16 -36.27
CA GLU A 161 1.76 -22.45 -35.57
C GLU A 161 1.50 -20.94 -35.53
N THR A 162 0.99 -20.38 -36.62
CA THR A 162 0.58 -18.97 -36.71
C THR A 162 -0.58 -18.68 -35.76
N GLU A 163 -1.60 -19.54 -35.72
CA GLU A 163 -2.73 -19.44 -34.78
C GLU A 163 -2.25 -19.50 -33.32
N LEU A 164 -1.36 -20.45 -32.99
CA LEU A 164 -0.78 -20.55 -31.64
C LEU A 164 -0.02 -19.27 -31.25
N LYS A 165 0.78 -18.70 -32.16
CA LYS A 165 1.52 -17.44 -31.92
C LYS A 165 0.57 -16.24 -31.72
N LEU A 166 -0.55 -16.18 -32.45
CA LEU A 166 -1.59 -15.18 -32.25
C LEU A 166 -2.27 -15.33 -30.88
N VAL A 167 -2.61 -16.55 -30.46
CA VAL A 167 -3.18 -16.82 -29.12
C VAL A 167 -2.21 -16.41 -27.99
N VAL A 168 -0.90 -16.66 -28.15
CA VAL A 168 0.12 -16.17 -27.20
C VAL A 168 0.14 -14.64 -27.14
N MET A 169 0.03 -13.96 -28.29
CA MET A 169 -0.03 -12.50 -28.36
C MET A 169 -1.30 -11.95 -27.70
N ASP A 170 -2.46 -12.58 -27.88
CA ASP A 170 -3.72 -12.18 -27.22
C ASP A 170 -3.65 -12.36 -25.71
N ILE A 171 -3.03 -13.44 -25.23
CA ILE A 171 -2.76 -13.64 -23.80
C ILE A 171 -1.88 -12.51 -23.27
N TYR A 172 -0.82 -12.11 -24.00
CA TYR A 172 0.04 -10.99 -23.63
C TYR A 172 -0.70 -9.64 -23.62
N ASN A 173 -1.49 -9.34 -24.66
CA ASN A 173 -2.34 -8.16 -24.73
C ASN A 173 -3.33 -8.09 -23.55
N SER A 174 -3.91 -9.22 -23.13
CA SER A 174 -4.74 -9.29 -21.93
C SER A 174 -3.98 -8.90 -20.65
N ARG A 175 -2.65 -9.13 -20.59
CA ARG A 175 -1.80 -8.71 -19.46
C ARG A 175 -1.44 -7.23 -19.57
N LEU A 176 -1.15 -6.72 -20.77
CA LEU A 176 -0.99 -5.28 -21.01
C LEU A 176 -2.23 -4.48 -20.57
N HIS A 177 -3.44 -4.94 -20.90
CA HIS A 177 -4.67 -4.31 -20.42
C HIS A 177 -4.75 -4.28 -18.89
N LYS A 178 -4.47 -5.40 -18.19
CA LYS A 178 -4.42 -5.45 -16.72
C LYS A 178 -3.36 -4.52 -16.12
N ARG A 179 -2.18 -4.39 -16.76
CA ARG A 179 -1.14 -3.42 -16.36
C ARG A 179 -1.67 -1.99 -16.47
N MET A 180 -2.32 -1.63 -17.60
CA MET A 180 -2.92 -0.31 -17.79
C MET A 180 -4.04 -0.02 -16.79
N GLU A 181 -4.95 -0.96 -16.54
CA GLU A 181 -6.01 -0.82 -15.51
C GLU A 181 -5.41 -0.57 -14.13
N ARG A 182 -4.34 -1.30 -13.77
CA ARG A 182 -3.65 -1.16 -12.48
C ARG A 182 -2.91 0.18 -12.36
N LYS A 183 -2.24 0.64 -13.42
CA LYS A 183 -1.63 1.98 -13.49
C LYS A 183 -2.69 3.07 -13.33
N LYS A 184 -3.79 2.99 -14.08
CA LYS A 184 -4.94 3.90 -13.98
C LYS A 184 -5.51 3.93 -12.56
N TYR A 185 -5.73 2.77 -11.94
CA TYR A 185 -6.21 2.64 -10.57
C TYR A 185 -5.30 3.33 -9.53
N ILE A 186 -3.99 3.19 -9.69
CA ILE A 186 -2.96 3.79 -8.83
C ILE A 186 -2.96 5.32 -8.97
N GLN A 187 -3.00 5.82 -10.20
CA GLN A 187 -2.97 7.26 -10.51
C GLN A 187 -4.26 7.97 -10.09
N ASP A 188 -5.44 7.42 -10.46
CA ASP A 188 -6.79 7.93 -10.13
C ASP A 188 -7.00 8.15 -8.63
N ARG A 189 -6.43 7.28 -7.78
CA ARG A 189 -6.53 7.35 -6.31
C ARG A 189 -5.34 8.05 -5.64
N GLY A 190 -4.41 8.63 -6.41
CA GLY A 190 -3.22 9.28 -5.88
C GLY A 190 -2.35 8.36 -5.01
N LEU A 191 -2.33 7.04 -5.29
CA LEU A 191 -1.63 6.06 -4.44
C LEU A 191 -0.10 6.18 -4.45
N LEU A 192 0.41 7.08 -5.29
CA LEU A 192 1.82 7.47 -5.38
C LEU A 192 2.25 8.45 -4.26
N GLU A 193 1.29 9.13 -3.64
CA GLU A 193 1.50 10.16 -2.61
C GLU A 193 1.76 9.54 -1.21
N TYR A 194 2.75 8.64 -1.12
CA TYR A 194 2.93 7.72 0.01
C TYR A 194 3.04 8.42 1.37
N LYS A 195 3.89 9.45 1.52
CA LYS A 195 3.96 10.22 2.78
C LYS A 195 2.67 10.96 3.12
N LYS A 196 1.93 11.51 2.14
CA LYS A 196 0.65 12.19 2.40
C LYS A 196 -0.40 11.18 2.88
N LEU A 197 -0.49 10.02 2.23
CA LEU A 197 -1.40 8.94 2.63
C LEU A 197 -1.06 8.42 4.03
N GLN A 198 0.22 8.19 4.36
CA GLN A 198 0.63 7.86 5.73
C GLN A 198 0.21 8.92 6.76
N ALA A 199 0.35 10.21 6.43
CA ALA A 199 -0.02 11.29 7.33
C ALA A 199 -1.54 11.36 7.56
N ILE A 200 -2.35 11.06 6.55
CA ILE A 200 -3.81 10.95 6.66
C ILE A 200 -4.18 9.72 7.51
N ASP A 201 -3.61 8.55 7.22
CA ASP A 201 -3.85 7.31 7.97
C ASP A 201 -3.53 7.44 9.47
N LYS A 202 -2.46 8.18 9.81
CA LYS A 202 -2.07 8.50 11.20
C LYS A 202 -3.05 9.45 11.90
N LYS A 203 -3.71 10.35 11.16
CA LYS A 203 -4.71 11.28 11.70
C LYS A 203 -6.07 10.63 11.94
N ARG A 204 -6.42 9.56 11.22
CA ARG A 204 -7.72 8.89 11.35
C ARG A 204 -7.92 8.27 12.74
N THR A 205 -9.13 8.43 13.27
CA THR A 205 -9.58 7.74 14.49
C THR A 205 -9.59 6.22 14.30
N LYS A 206 -9.81 5.45 15.39
CA LYS A 206 -9.86 3.99 15.31
C LYS A 206 -11.10 3.54 14.50
N GLU A 207 -12.18 4.28 14.68
CA GLU A 207 -13.50 4.10 14.08
C GLU A 207 -13.44 4.40 12.57
N GLU A 208 -12.81 5.52 12.18
CA GLU A 208 -12.55 5.87 10.79
C GLU A 208 -11.66 4.84 10.08
N ARG A 209 -10.64 4.29 10.78
CA ARG A 209 -9.79 3.22 10.22
C ARG A 209 -10.55 1.91 10.01
N ASP A 210 -11.49 1.57 10.89
CA ASP A 210 -12.36 0.40 10.72
C ASP A 210 -13.32 0.57 9.52
N ILE A 211 -13.97 1.74 9.40
CA ILE A 211 -14.80 2.10 8.23
C ILE A 211 -13.98 2.02 6.94
N TRP A 212 -12.82 2.67 6.89
CA TRP A 212 -11.95 2.65 5.71
C TRP A 212 -11.50 1.23 5.35
N SER A 213 -11.13 0.42 6.35
CA SER A 213 -10.72 -0.98 6.13
C SER A 213 -11.85 -1.84 5.56
N LYS A 214 -13.08 -1.66 6.05
CA LYS A 214 -14.27 -2.36 5.52
C LYS A 214 -14.60 -1.89 4.09
N CYS A 215 -14.52 -0.59 3.83
CA CYS A 215 -14.82 -0.03 2.52
C CYS A 215 -13.76 -0.33 1.45
N LYS A 216 -12.57 -0.84 1.84
CA LYS A 216 -11.48 -1.16 0.92
C LYS A 216 -11.84 -2.20 -0.14
N VAL A 217 -12.85 -3.04 0.07
CA VAL A 217 -13.32 -3.98 -0.95
C VAL A 217 -14.02 -3.28 -2.13
N PHE A 218 -14.77 -2.21 -1.86
CA PHE A 218 -15.51 -1.45 -2.87
C PHE A 218 -14.61 -0.57 -3.74
N SER A 219 -13.39 -0.25 -3.26
CA SER A 219 -12.45 0.61 -3.99
C SER A 219 -12.11 0.06 -5.39
N ARG A 220 -12.18 -1.26 -5.57
CA ARG A 220 -11.96 -1.98 -6.84
C ARG A 220 -13.13 -1.94 -7.83
N LEU A 221 -14.33 -1.58 -7.37
CA LEU A 221 -15.58 -1.62 -8.14
C LEU A 221 -16.14 -0.22 -8.47
N GLN A 222 -15.61 0.81 -7.83
CA GLN A 222 -16.04 2.21 -7.93
C GLN A 222 -14.95 3.06 -8.60
N THR A 223 -15.26 4.30 -9.00
CA THR A 223 -14.23 5.29 -9.33
C THR A 223 -13.48 5.74 -8.06
N GLY A 224 -12.32 6.40 -8.21
CA GLY A 224 -11.61 6.99 -7.07
C GLY A 224 -12.46 8.03 -6.32
N GLU A 225 -13.26 8.81 -7.05
CA GLU A 225 -14.15 9.83 -6.49
C GLU A 225 -15.35 9.21 -5.75
N ASP A 226 -16.06 8.26 -6.36
CA ASP A 226 -17.20 7.59 -5.73
C ASP A 226 -16.79 6.86 -4.45
N HIS A 227 -15.62 6.21 -4.46
CA HIS A 227 -15.10 5.52 -3.29
C HIS A 227 -14.77 6.49 -2.15
N ARG A 228 -14.18 7.65 -2.47
CA ARG A 228 -13.92 8.73 -1.52
C ARG A 228 -15.22 9.26 -0.92
N LEU A 229 -16.22 9.56 -1.75
CA LEU A 229 -17.52 10.07 -1.32
C LEU A 229 -18.26 9.06 -0.42
N LEU A 230 -18.23 7.77 -0.77
CA LEU A 230 -18.80 6.69 0.05
C LEU A 230 -18.14 6.64 1.43
N VAL A 231 -16.81 6.62 1.49
CA VAL A 231 -16.07 6.53 2.76
C VAL A 231 -16.29 7.78 3.62
N GLU A 232 -16.23 8.97 3.02
CA GLU A 232 -16.45 10.23 3.72
C GLU A 232 -17.90 10.33 4.24
N GLY A 233 -18.87 9.91 3.44
CA GLY A 233 -20.28 9.82 3.83
C GLY A 233 -20.49 8.90 5.03
N LEU A 234 -19.90 7.70 5.03
CA LEU A 234 -19.99 6.75 6.14
C LEU A 234 -19.28 7.23 7.41
N VAL A 235 -18.13 7.91 7.28
CA VAL A 235 -17.44 8.55 8.42
C VAL A 235 -18.29 9.66 9.02
N ARG A 236 -18.84 10.55 8.18
CA ARG A 236 -19.72 11.65 8.61
C ARG A 236 -21.00 11.11 9.27
N GLU A 237 -21.59 10.07 8.72
CA GLU A 237 -22.78 9.41 9.26
C GLU A 237 -22.53 8.81 10.65
N GLN A 238 -21.39 8.11 10.83
CA GLN A 238 -20.97 7.58 12.13
C GLN A 238 -20.69 8.70 13.15
N GLN A 239 -20.03 9.80 12.74
CA GLN A 239 -19.80 10.97 13.59
C GLN A 239 -21.12 11.62 14.03
N LEU A 240 -22.10 11.76 13.12
CA LEU A 240 -23.44 12.27 13.44
C LEU A 240 -24.19 11.34 14.41
N ARG A 241 -24.13 10.01 14.23
CA ARG A 241 -24.70 9.03 15.17
C ARG A 241 -24.12 9.20 16.58
N GLN A 242 -22.81 9.42 16.70
CA GLN A 242 -22.14 9.66 17.99
C GLN A 242 -22.61 10.98 18.63
N GLN A 243 -22.65 12.08 17.86
CA GLN A 243 -23.15 13.37 18.35
C GLN A 243 -24.60 13.30 18.83
N ILE A 244 -25.48 12.63 18.07
CA ILE A 244 -26.88 12.41 18.45
C ILE A 244 -26.97 11.62 19.76
N ALA A 245 -26.16 10.58 19.94
CA ALA A 245 -26.13 9.79 21.18
C ALA A 245 -25.69 10.61 22.40
N VAL A 246 -24.70 11.50 22.24
CA VAL A 246 -24.26 12.45 23.28
C VAL A 246 -25.37 13.43 23.64
N LEU A 247 -26.02 14.05 22.64
CA LEU A 247 -27.13 14.99 22.86
C LEU A 247 -28.35 14.30 23.54
N GLN A 248 -28.60 13.02 23.24
CA GLN A 248 -29.60 12.20 23.94
C GLN A 248 -29.17 11.85 25.37
N GLU A 249 -27.88 11.74 25.68
CA GLU A 249 -27.37 11.60 27.05
C GLU A 249 -27.54 12.91 27.84
N TYR A 250 -27.26 14.07 27.25
CA TYR A 250 -27.49 15.38 27.90
C TYR A 250 -28.96 15.56 28.29
N ARG A 251 -29.89 15.33 27.34
CA ARG A 251 -31.33 15.41 27.61
C ARG A 251 -31.80 14.48 28.73
N ARG A 252 -31.26 13.25 28.81
CA ARG A 252 -31.57 12.29 29.88
C ARG A 252 -31.04 12.72 31.25
N ASN A 253 -29.96 13.49 31.28
CA ASN A 253 -29.37 14.04 32.50
C ASN A 253 -29.90 15.46 32.83
N GLY A 254 -30.98 15.92 32.20
CA GLY A 254 -31.60 17.22 32.44
C GLY A 254 -30.87 18.43 31.83
N VAL A 255 -29.81 18.21 31.05
CA VAL A 255 -29.06 19.26 30.36
C VAL A 255 -29.80 19.64 29.08
N THR A 256 -30.35 20.86 29.03
CA THR A 256 -31.21 21.32 27.93
C THR A 256 -30.51 22.30 26.99
N HIS A 257 -29.51 23.05 27.46
CA HIS A 257 -28.76 24.01 26.65
C HIS A 257 -27.37 23.49 26.26
N LEU A 258 -26.93 23.77 25.03
CA LEU A 258 -25.62 23.30 24.52
C LEU A 258 -24.43 23.82 25.35
N LYS A 259 -24.50 25.08 25.82
CA LYS A 259 -23.50 25.70 26.71
C LYS A 259 -23.39 25.02 28.09
N GLU A 260 -24.41 24.29 28.51
CA GLU A 260 -24.39 23.51 29.75
C GLU A 260 -23.79 22.11 29.51
N GLY A 261 -23.93 21.58 28.29
CA GLY A 261 -23.29 20.34 27.85
C GLY A 261 -21.76 20.37 27.99
N GLU A 262 -21.11 21.48 27.63
CA GLU A 262 -19.66 21.65 27.82
C GLU A 262 -19.26 21.57 29.30
N LYS A 263 -20.02 22.22 30.19
CA LYS A 263 -19.79 22.16 31.65
C LYS A 263 -20.03 20.74 32.18
N TYR A 264 -21.06 20.06 31.69
CA TYR A 264 -21.35 18.67 32.02
C TYR A 264 -20.20 17.73 31.60
N GLU A 265 -19.65 17.86 30.39
CA GLU A 265 -18.49 17.08 29.94
C GLU A 265 -17.24 17.36 30.76
N ILE A 266 -16.96 18.62 31.10
CA ILE A 266 -15.81 18.97 31.93
C ILE A 266 -15.94 18.32 33.32
N ALA A 267 -17.11 18.48 33.97
CA ALA A 267 -17.37 17.88 35.28
C ALA A 267 -17.36 16.33 35.23
N ARG A 268 -17.92 15.73 34.18
CA ARG A 268 -17.90 14.29 33.91
C ARG A 268 -16.47 13.76 33.77
N ASN A 269 -15.65 14.42 32.94
CA ASN A 269 -14.26 14.03 32.70
C ASN A 269 -13.39 14.23 33.95
N GLN A 270 -13.58 15.31 34.71
CA GLN A 270 -12.89 15.50 36.00
C GLN A 270 -13.26 14.40 37.00
N ARG A 271 -14.57 14.09 37.16
CA ARG A 271 -15.04 12.99 38.01
C ARG A 271 -14.46 11.65 37.57
N TRP A 272 -14.38 11.40 36.26
CA TRP A 272 -13.78 10.19 35.71
C TRP A 272 -12.27 10.11 35.96
N GLN A 273 -11.52 11.21 35.79
CA GLN A 273 -10.09 11.25 36.12
C GLN A 273 -9.83 10.95 37.60
N LEU A 274 -10.67 11.46 38.51
CA LEU A 274 -10.58 11.16 39.95
C LEU A 274 -10.91 9.68 40.26
N LEU A 275 -11.98 9.12 39.66
CA LEU A 275 -12.31 7.69 39.77
C LEU A 275 -11.15 6.81 39.29
N LYS A 276 -10.56 7.14 38.14
CA LYS A 276 -9.43 6.44 37.54
C LYS A 276 -8.15 6.54 38.40
N ALA A 277 -7.89 7.70 38.99
CA ALA A 277 -6.77 7.89 39.93
C ALA A 277 -6.93 7.02 41.19
N ASN A 278 -8.16 6.85 41.67
CA ASN A 278 -8.49 5.98 42.80
C ASN A 278 -8.59 4.49 42.43
N GLY A 279 -8.21 4.09 41.21
CA GLY A 279 -8.26 2.70 40.75
C GLY A 279 -9.67 2.13 40.52
N ILE A 280 -10.70 2.97 40.60
CA ILE A 280 -12.10 2.57 40.43
C ILE A 280 -12.42 2.50 38.95
N ARG A 281 -12.96 1.36 38.52
CA ARG A 281 -13.35 1.11 37.12
C ARG A 281 -14.67 1.81 36.81
N ASP A 282 -14.83 2.28 35.58
CA ASP A 282 -15.91 3.20 35.18
C ASP A 282 -17.31 2.64 35.51
N PRO A 283 -18.09 3.28 36.42
CA PRO A 283 -19.42 2.76 36.81
C PRO A 283 -20.48 2.92 35.71
N HIS A 284 -20.25 3.82 34.75
CA HIS A 284 -21.17 4.11 33.67
C HIS A 284 -20.38 4.34 32.38
N PRO A 285 -19.86 3.26 31.74
CA PRO A 285 -19.16 3.39 30.46
C PRO A 285 -20.07 4.14 29.48
N SER A 286 -19.51 5.16 28.83
CA SER A 286 -20.27 5.97 27.89
C SER A 286 -20.95 5.06 26.85
N LEU A 287 -22.25 5.26 26.64
CA LEU A 287 -23.04 4.53 25.63
C LEU A 287 -22.50 4.77 24.20
N VAL A 288 -21.62 5.76 24.03
CA VAL A 288 -20.93 6.11 22.79
C VAL A 288 -19.71 5.20 22.53
N VAL A 289 -19.17 4.51 23.55
CA VAL A 289 -17.88 3.79 23.47
C VAL A 289 -18.04 2.26 23.48
N ASP A 290 -19.12 1.70 24.05
CA ASP A 290 -19.22 0.27 24.35
C ASP A 290 -20.36 -0.53 23.69
N ARG A 291 -20.84 -0.13 22.51
CA ARG A 291 -21.69 -1.02 21.68
C ARG A 291 -20.89 -2.12 20.94
N GLN A 292 -19.56 -2.03 20.88
CA GLN A 292 -18.71 -2.91 20.05
C GLN A 292 -17.81 -3.90 20.84
N GLN A 293 -17.74 -3.84 22.18
CA GLN A 293 -16.89 -4.78 22.97
C GLN A 293 -17.58 -6.06 23.46
N ARG A 294 -18.90 -6.23 23.23
CA ARG A 294 -19.52 -7.58 23.22
C ARG A 294 -19.25 -8.30 21.90
N GLY A 295 -17.96 -8.40 21.55
CA GLY A 295 -17.45 -9.29 20.50
C GLY A 295 -17.40 -10.74 20.97
N GLY A 296 -18.55 -11.28 21.42
CA GLY A 296 -18.72 -12.72 21.55
C GLY A 296 -18.75 -13.34 20.16
N THR A 297 -17.95 -14.36 19.92
CA THR A 297 -17.81 -14.99 18.60
C THR A 297 -19.09 -15.67 18.14
N VAL A 298 -19.89 -14.96 17.34
CA VAL A 298 -20.83 -15.60 16.41
C VAL A 298 -20.06 -15.89 15.12
N ARG A 299 -20.07 -17.16 14.73
CA ARG A 299 -19.29 -17.71 13.62
C ARG A 299 -19.96 -17.36 12.29
N SER A 300 -19.42 -16.38 11.54
CA SER A 300 -19.82 -16.17 10.15
C SER A 300 -19.24 -17.27 9.27
N THR A 301 -20.11 -18.12 8.72
CA THR A 301 -19.78 -19.01 7.60
C THR A 301 -19.75 -18.23 6.28
N PRO A 302 -18.85 -18.55 5.34
CA PRO A 302 -18.78 -17.85 4.06
C PRO A 302 -19.81 -18.40 3.06
N ASN A 303 -20.95 -17.71 2.91
CA ASN A 303 -21.72 -17.51 1.67
C ASN A 303 -23.18 -17.13 1.97
N ALA A 304 -23.51 -15.86 1.76
CA ALA A 304 -24.78 -15.40 1.20
C ALA A 304 -24.68 -13.88 0.99
N TRP A 305 -25.05 -13.40 -0.20
CA TRP A 305 -25.28 -11.96 -0.40
C TRP A 305 -26.58 -11.58 0.30
N GLY A 306 -26.49 -10.85 1.41
CA GLY A 306 -27.62 -10.33 2.17
C GLY A 306 -27.55 -8.81 2.25
N PHE A 307 -28.26 -8.14 1.36
CA PHE A 307 -28.55 -6.71 1.49
C PHE A 307 -29.67 -6.54 2.54
N ASP A 308 -29.35 -6.04 3.73
CA ASP A 308 -30.36 -5.71 4.74
C ASP A 308 -31.08 -4.40 4.37
N THR A 309 -31.95 -4.46 3.36
CA THR A 309 -32.86 -3.36 3.00
C THR A 309 -34.01 -3.26 4.01
N ASN A 310 -33.78 -2.59 5.13
CA ASN A 310 -34.83 -2.16 6.05
C ASN A 310 -35.07 -0.64 5.95
N ILE A 311 -35.53 -0.21 4.77
CA ILE A 311 -36.22 1.07 4.56
C ILE A 311 -37.54 0.78 3.83
N THR A 312 -38.52 0.29 4.58
CA THR A 312 -39.92 0.21 4.12
C THR A 312 -40.67 1.45 4.63
N THR A 313 -40.43 2.60 3.97
CA THR A 313 -41.34 3.74 4.10
C THR A 313 -42.55 3.47 3.22
N SER A 314 -43.69 3.17 3.85
CA SER A 314 -44.94 2.89 3.13
C SER A 314 -45.51 4.17 2.51
N MET A 315 -45.19 4.42 1.25
CA MET A 315 -45.89 5.40 0.41
C MET A 315 -47.25 4.82 -0.01
N ARG A 316 -48.33 5.25 0.64
CA ARG A 316 -49.70 5.03 0.15
C ARG A 316 -50.07 6.16 -0.84
N PRO A 317 -50.61 5.85 -2.02
CA PRO A 317 -51.09 6.88 -2.94
C PRO A 317 -52.40 7.49 -2.44
N HIS A 318 -52.51 8.82 -2.50
CA HIS A 318 -53.79 9.51 -2.35
C HIS A 318 -54.56 9.38 -3.66
N THR A 319 -55.73 8.75 -3.61
CA THR A 319 -56.76 8.86 -4.67
C THR A 319 -57.88 9.75 -4.15
N VAL A 320 -58.29 10.69 -4.98
CA VAL A 320 -59.41 11.60 -4.69
C VAL A 320 -60.71 10.86 -4.91
N SER A 321 -61.64 10.94 -3.95
CA SER A 321 -63.05 10.60 -4.16
C SER A 321 -63.93 11.56 -3.39
N ASP A 322 -64.90 12.12 -4.10
CA ASP A 322 -65.82 13.18 -3.66
C ASP A 322 -67.14 12.59 -3.12
N GLY A 323 -67.86 13.39 -2.31
CA GLY A 323 -69.29 13.22 -2.01
C GLY A 323 -69.74 12.14 -0.99
N GLY A 324 -70.62 12.53 -0.06
CA GLY A 324 -71.49 11.60 0.69
C GLY A 324 -71.63 11.87 2.19
N ALA A 325 -72.68 12.58 2.61
CA ALA A 325 -72.99 12.86 4.01
C ALA A 325 -73.87 11.78 4.67
N VAL A 326 -73.88 11.71 6.02
CA VAL A 326 -75.09 11.67 6.90
C VAL A 326 -74.71 11.60 8.41
N THR A 327 -75.58 12.14 9.26
CA THR A 327 -75.59 12.26 10.74
C THR A 327 -75.65 10.91 11.51
N SER A 328 -75.44 10.70 12.83
CA SER A 328 -75.39 11.46 14.12
C SER A 328 -74.70 10.57 15.21
N GLY A 329 -74.45 10.90 16.49
CA GLY A 329 -74.60 12.10 17.35
C GLY A 329 -74.84 11.76 18.85
N GLY A 330 -74.17 12.44 19.79
CA GLY A 330 -74.29 12.29 21.28
C GLY A 330 -73.45 11.17 21.93
N GLU A 331 -73.20 11.07 23.25
CA GLU A 331 -73.27 12.01 24.41
C GLU A 331 -72.64 11.32 25.68
N VAL A 332 -71.85 12.03 26.51
CA VAL A 332 -71.52 11.84 27.98
C VAL A 332 -71.06 10.48 28.62
N GLN A 333 -69.78 10.45 29.06
CA GLN A 333 -69.17 10.14 30.42
C GLN A 333 -69.57 8.94 31.38
N PRO A 334 -68.80 8.63 32.47
CA PRO A 334 -68.50 7.24 32.97
C PRO A 334 -69.19 6.81 34.31
N PRO A 335 -68.94 5.59 34.87
CA PRO A 335 -68.04 5.44 36.05
C PRO A 335 -67.44 4.01 36.40
N GLY A 336 -66.56 3.91 37.42
CA GLY A 336 -66.78 2.99 38.59
C GLY A 336 -66.00 1.65 38.83
N HIS A 337 -65.11 1.65 39.85
CA HIS A 337 -64.79 0.63 40.91
C HIS A 337 -64.55 -0.92 40.72
N LEU A 338 -63.38 -1.38 41.25
CA LEU A 338 -63.08 -2.41 42.30
C LEU A 338 -64.05 -3.58 42.62
N PRO A 339 -63.57 -4.82 42.93
CA PRO A 339 -63.09 -5.17 44.30
C PRO A 339 -61.95 -6.24 44.43
N LYS A 340 -61.77 -6.86 45.63
CA LYS A 340 -60.57 -7.57 46.16
C LYS A 340 -60.71 -9.10 46.38
N GLY A 341 -59.57 -9.80 46.47
CA GLY A 341 -59.32 -10.96 47.38
C GLY A 341 -59.60 -12.38 46.82
N PRO A 342 -59.20 -13.48 47.51
CA PRO A 342 -58.70 -13.58 48.90
C PRO A 342 -57.32 -14.31 49.05
N SER A 343 -56.99 -14.77 50.27
CA SER A 343 -55.70 -15.35 50.71
C SER A 343 -55.90 -16.64 51.52
N SER A 344 -54.94 -17.59 51.47
CA SER A 344 -54.77 -18.64 52.49
C SER A 344 -53.34 -19.25 52.53
N GLN A 345 -52.87 -19.52 53.75
CA GLN A 345 -51.66 -20.28 54.17
C GLN A 345 -52.09 -21.72 54.61
N PRO A 346 -51.27 -22.66 55.19
CA PRO A 346 -49.97 -22.50 55.89
C PRO A 346 -48.91 -23.66 55.84
N THR A 347 -47.77 -23.46 56.56
CA THR A 347 -46.86 -24.45 57.22
C THR A 347 -46.11 -25.50 56.36
N THR A 348 -44.84 -25.89 56.59
CA THR A 348 -44.06 -26.18 57.83
C THR A 348 -42.53 -25.99 57.67
N THR A 349 -41.79 -25.95 58.79
CA THR A 349 -40.32 -26.05 58.95
C THR A 349 -39.98 -27.29 59.80
N PRO A 350 -38.77 -27.93 59.80
CA PRO A 350 -37.60 -27.37 60.54
C PRO A 350 -36.15 -27.79 60.11
N ASN A 351 -35.17 -26.96 60.52
CA ASN A 351 -33.80 -27.28 61.06
C ASN A 351 -32.75 -28.07 60.21
N SER A 352 -31.41 -27.89 60.37
CA SER A 352 -30.61 -27.02 61.27
C SER A 352 -29.15 -26.78 60.81
N VAL A 353 -28.56 -25.67 61.33
CA VAL A 353 -27.15 -25.18 61.44
C VAL A 353 -26.16 -26.17 62.14
N PRO A 354 -24.84 -25.89 62.42
CA PRO A 354 -23.95 -24.69 62.24
C PRO A 354 -22.56 -25.01 61.56
N SER A 355 -21.54 -24.14 61.35
CA SER A 355 -20.71 -23.37 62.32
C SER A 355 -19.61 -22.47 61.67
N THR A 356 -19.15 -21.45 62.39
CA THR A 356 -17.93 -20.58 62.19
C THR A 356 -16.73 -21.08 63.04
N PRO A 357 -15.55 -20.42 63.21
CA PRO A 357 -14.89 -19.26 62.54
C PRO A 357 -13.39 -19.49 62.14
N GLY A 358 -12.66 -18.46 61.67
CA GLY A 358 -11.19 -18.47 61.63
C GLY A 358 -10.51 -17.22 61.01
N THR A 359 -9.71 -16.49 61.80
CA THR A 359 -8.95 -15.28 61.40
C THR A 359 -7.45 -15.59 61.21
N SER A 360 -6.80 -15.04 60.18
CA SER A 360 -5.33 -14.89 60.16
C SER A 360 -4.86 -13.67 59.34
N ILE A 361 -3.64 -13.23 59.64
CA ILE A 361 -3.06 -11.90 59.33
C ILE A 361 -2.34 -11.91 57.96
N PRO A 362 -2.36 -10.81 57.17
CA PRO A 362 -1.57 -10.71 55.95
C PRO A 362 -0.08 -10.41 56.22
N THR A 363 0.82 -11.20 55.64
CA THR A 363 2.27 -10.94 55.57
C THR A 363 2.63 -10.15 54.29
N PRO A 364 3.79 -9.46 54.25
CA PRO A 364 4.02 -8.40 53.27
C PRO A 364 4.31 -8.90 51.84
N VAL A 365 3.89 -8.08 50.88
CA VAL A 365 4.11 -8.28 49.43
C VAL A 365 5.59 -8.26 49.04
N SER A 366 6.03 -9.30 48.33
CA SER A 366 7.27 -9.27 47.56
C SER A 366 7.04 -8.58 46.21
N ILE A 367 7.93 -7.67 45.85
CA ILE A 367 7.88 -6.85 44.63
C ILE A 367 8.70 -7.51 43.52
N GLY A 368 8.18 -7.54 42.29
CA GLY A 368 9.00 -7.77 41.09
C GLY A 368 8.75 -9.10 40.36
N GLY A 369 7.58 -9.26 39.75
CA GLY A 369 7.33 -10.36 38.82
C GLY A 369 6.25 -9.97 37.80
N ARG A 370 6.60 -9.93 36.51
CA ARG A 370 5.63 -9.70 35.43
C ARG A 370 4.71 -10.93 35.36
N ARG A 371 3.50 -10.82 35.92
CA ARG A 371 2.52 -11.93 36.01
C ARG A 371 2.36 -12.58 34.63
N GLN A 372 2.54 -13.90 34.57
CA GLN A 372 2.28 -14.66 33.35
C GLN A 372 0.79 -14.53 33.02
N ALA A 373 0.47 -14.22 31.76
CA ALA A 373 -0.91 -14.08 31.33
C ALA A 373 -1.62 -15.44 31.40
N ASN A 374 -2.88 -15.46 31.85
CA ASN A 374 -3.64 -16.69 31.99
C ASN A 374 -3.62 -17.51 30.68
N PRO A 375 -3.56 -18.85 30.77
CA PRO A 375 -3.60 -19.74 29.61
C PRO A 375 -4.86 -19.49 28.77
N LEU A 376 -4.74 -19.62 27.46
CA LEU A 376 -5.86 -19.45 26.53
C LEU A 376 -6.75 -20.69 26.61
N ASN A 377 -8.03 -20.54 26.99
CA ASN A 377 -8.99 -21.63 26.82
C ASN A 377 -9.17 -21.91 25.33
N LEU A 378 -9.08 -23.18 24.94
CA LEU A 378 -9.13 -23.61 23.55
C LEU A 378 -10.38 -24.43 23.20
N ASP A 379 -11.24 -24.77 24.16
CA ASP A 379 -12.18 -25.90 24.00
C ASP A 379 -13.18 -25.72 22.85
N ASN A 380 -13.55 -24.47 22.55
CA ASN A 380 -14.47 -24.10 21.46
C ASN A 380 -13.76 -23.66 20.16
N ALA A 381 -12.43 -23.81 20.05
CA ALA A 381 -11.70 -23.36 18.87
C ALA A 381 -11.80 -24.35 17.69
N GLU A 382 -11.74 -23.82 16.46
CA GLU A 382 -11.86 -24.64 15.26
C GLU A 382 -10.54 -25.40 14.98
N GLY A 383 -10.61 -26.73 14.94
CA GLY A 383 -9.45 -27.62 14.75
C GLY A 383 -8.81 -28.20 16.02
N VAL A 384 -9.36 -27.97 17.22
CA VAL A 384 -8.83 -28.50 18.50
C VAL A 384 -8.77 -30.03 18.52
N HIS A 385 -9.75 -30.69 17.90
CA HIS A 385 -9.82 -32.15 17.82
C HIS A 385 -8.64 -32.77 17.05
N LEU A 386 -7.93 -32.00 16.23
CA LEU A 386 -6.73 -32.42 15.49
C LEU A 386 -5.43 -32.27 16.30
N LEU A 387 -5.49 -31.67 17.49
CA LEU A 387 -4.36 -31.52 18.40
C LEU A 387 -4.35 -32.63 19.45
N SER A 388 -3.17 -33.19 19.72
CA SER A 388 -2.96 -34.05 20.89
C SER A 388 -3.15 -33.28 22.21
N PRO A 389 -3.34 -33.96 23.36
CA PRO A 389 -3.45 -33.29 24.66
C PRO A 389 -2.25 -32.38 24.98
N GLU A 390 -1.04 -32.82 24.65
CA GLU A 390 0.21 -32.06 24.84
C GLU A 390 0.26 -30.82 23.94
N GLU A 391 -0.19 -30.95 22.68
CA GLU A 391 -0.28 -29.84 21.74
C GLU A 391 -1.31 -28.79 22.16
N ARG A 392 -2.45 -29.22 22.74
CA ARG A 392 -3.45 -28.29 23.31
C ARG A 392 -2.86 -27.51 24.48
N GLN A 393 -2.12 -28.16 25.37
CA GLN A 393 -1.43 -27.49 26.47
C GLN A 393 -0.41 -26.46 25.96
N LEU A 394 0.42 -26.82 24.96
CA LEU A 394 1.38 -25.91 24.33
C LEU A 394 0.67 -24.70 23.70
N CYS A 395 -0.38 -24.93 22.91
CA CYS A 395 -1.17 -23.87 22.27
C CYS A 395 -1.83 -22.94 23.30
N SER A 396 -2.32 -23.50 24.41
CA SER A 396 -2.95 -22.76 25.50
C SER A 396 -1.96 -21.83 26.21
N VAL A 397 -0.78 -22.35 26.58
CA VAL A 397 0.29 -21.60 27.25
C VAL A 397 0.91 -20.55 26.33
N LEU A 398 1.20 -20.90 25.07
CA LEU A 398 1.75 -19.94 24.09
C LEU A 398 0.70 -18.97 23.53
N ARG A 399 -0.58 -19.17 23.86
CA ARG A 399 -1.72 -18.39 23.34
C ARG A 399 -1.69 -18.35 21.81
N ILE A 400 -1.67 -19.54 21.20
CA ILE A 400 -1.72 -19.78 19.75
C ILE A 400 -2.99 -20.58 19.47
N LEU A 401 -3.76 -20.20 18.44
CA LEU A 401 -4.95 -20.94 18.05
C LEU A 401 -4.59 -22.21 17.24
N PRO A 402 -5.44 -23.26 17.26
CA PRO A 402 -5.13 -24.54 16.62
C PRO A 402 -4.79 -24.44 15.13
N ARG A 403 -5.59 -23.72 14.33
CA ARG A 403 -5.32 -23.51 12.89
C ARG A 403 -3.92 -22.93 12.61
N PRO A 404 -3.54 -21.75 13.19
CA PRO A 404 -2.16 -21.26 13.07
C PRO A 404 -1.09 -22.25 13.53
N TYR A 405 -1.30 -22.97 14.63
CA TYR A 405 -0.34 -23.96 15.11
C TYR A 405 -0.17 -25.14 14.14
N LEU A 406 -1.25 -25.64 13.53
CA LEU A 406 -1.17 -26.72 12.54
C LEU A 406 -0.37 -26.31 11.30
N VAL A 407 -0.55 -25.09 10.80
CA VAL A 407 0.27 -24.55 9.69
C VAL A 407 1.74 -24.44 10.09
N ILE A 408 2.03 -23.99 11.33
CA ILE A 408 3.41 -23.95 11.85
C ILE A 408 4.01 -25.36 11.92
N LYS A 409 3.27 -26.33 12.47
CA LYS A 409 3.66 -27.74 12.59
C LYS A 409 4.01 -28.33 11.22
N GLU A 410 3.11 -28.16 10.25
CA GLU A 410 3.31 -28.63 8.88
C GLU A 410 4.56 -28.00 8.24
N THR A 411 4.75 -26.69 8.41
CA THR A 411 5.91 -25.96 7.86
C THR A 411 7.24 -26.47 8.45
N ILE A 412 7.31 -26.68 9.77
CA ILE A 412 8.51 -27.21 10.44
C ILE A 412 8.82 -28.63 9.97
N LEU A 413 7.80 -29.50 9.91
CA LEU A 413 7.99 -30.92 9.58
C LEU A 413 8.34 -31.12 8.11
N LYS A 414 7.78 -30.33 7.19
CA LYS A 414 8.18 -30.34 5.76
C LYS A 414 9.65 -29.96 5.58
N GLU A 415 10.12 -28.89 6.21
CA GLU A 415 11.52 -28.49 6.09
C GLU A 415 12.48 -29.50 6.74
N TYR A 416 12.08 -30.06 7.89
CA TYR A 416 12.85 -31.13 8.54
C TYR A 416 12.94 -32.39 7.65
N ALA A 417 11.87 -32.77 6.96
CA ALA A 417 11.88 -33.89 6.01
C ALA A 417 12.83 -33.65 4.82
N ILE A 418 13.02 -32.40 4.40
CA ILE A 418 13.98 -32.02 3.34
C ILE A 418 15.43 -31.99 3.86
N ARG A 419 15.67 -31.41 5.05
CA ARG A 419 17.04 -31.18 5.57
C ARG A 419 17.61 -32.28 6.46
N GLY A 420 16.76 -33.16 7.01
CA GLY A 420 17.14 -34.20 7.98
C GLY A 420 17.59 -33.70 9.37
N SER A 421 17.88 -32.41 9.53
CA SER A 421 18.17 -31.74 10.81
C SER A 421 17.74 -30.28 10.74
N LEU A 422 17.36 -29.67 11.88
CA LEU A 422 16.88 -28.28 11.91
C LEU A 422 17.41 -27.53 13.14
N ARG A 423 17.96 -26.33 12.94
CA ARG A 423 18.44 -25.43 14.01
C ARG A 423 17.33 -24.48 14.44
N ARG A 424 17.29 -24.16 15.75
CA ARG A 424 16.35 -23.17 16.33
C ARG A 424 16.35 -21.81 15.59
N ARG A 425 17.49 -21.39 15.01
CA ARG A 425 17.61 -20.18 14.19
C ARG A 425 16.82 -20.29 12.88
N GLU A 426 16.93 -21.42 12.17
CA GLU A 426 16.24 -21.65 10.89
C GLU A 426 14.73 -21.70 11.10
N THR A 427 14.28 -22.42 12.15
CA THR A 427 12.87 -22.45 12.57
C THR A 427 12.31 -21.04 12.83
N ARG A 428 13.10 -20.15 13.43
CA ARG A 428 12.73 -18.74 13.67
C ARG A 428 12.68 -17.90 12.39
N GLU A 429 13.55 -18.16 11.42
CA GLU A 429 13.58 -17.42 10.16
C GLU A 429 12.42 -17.83 9.23
N MET A 430 11.97 -19.09 9.29
CA MET A 430 10.81 -19.58 8.55
C MET A 430 9.47 -19.08 9.10
N ILE A 431 9.32 -18.98 10.43
CA ILE A 431 8.03 -18.71 11.08
C ILE A 431 7.99 -17.26 11.58
N LYS A 432 7.17 -16.43 10.93
CA LYS A 432 6.99 -15.00 11.24
C LYS A 432 6.13 -14.76 12.51
N ILE A 433 6.54 -15.32 13.65
CA ILE A 433 5.92 -15.10 14.97
C ILE A 433 6.98 -14.66 16.01
N ASP A 434 6.52 -14.35 17.23
CA ASP A 434 7.39 -13.98 18.35
C ASP A 434 8.49 -15.03 18.65
N VAL A 435 9.72 -14.54 18.84
CA VAL A 435 10.93 -15.36 19.01
C VAL A 435 10.84 -16.31 20.20
N ASN A 436 10.19 -15.91 21.29
CA ASN A 436 10.03 -16.74 22.49
C ASN A 436 9.04 -17.88 22.22
N LYS A 437 7.95 -17.60 21.49
CA LYS A 437 6.99 -18.62 21.07
C LYS A 437 7.64 -19.64 20.14
N THR A 438 8.36 -19.19 19.11
CA THR A 438 9.05 -20.11 18.18
C THR A 438 10.08 -20.99 18.89
N SER A 439 10.82 -20.43 19.86
CA SER A 439 11.78 -21.20 20.66
C SER A 439 11.09 -22.30 21.45
N ARG A 440 9.97 -22.00 22.13
CA ARG A 440 9.18 -22.99 22.88
C ARG A 440 8.55 -24.08 22.00
N ILE A 441 8.12 -23.74 20.79
CA ILE A 441 7.63 -24.72 19.80
C ILE A 441 8.77 -25.64 19.36
N TYR A 442 9.94 -25.09 19.03
CA TYR A 442 11.11 -25.88 18.66
C TYR A 442 11.55 -26.84 19.77
N ASP A 443 11.56 -26.37 21.03
CA ASP A 443 11.89 -27.19 22.19
C ASP A 443 10.88 -28.34 22.39
N PHE A 444 9.59 -28.08 22.17
CA PHE A 444 8.55 -29.12 22.20
C PHE A 444 8.72 -30.16 21.09
N PHE A 445 9.07 -29.74 19.87
CA PHE A 445 9.26 -30.66 18.74
C PHE A 445 10.51 -31.54 18.94
N LEU A 446 11.53 -31.03 19.63
CA LEU A 446 12.66 -31.84 20.10
C LEU A 446 12.23 -32.82 21.20
N SER A 447 11.45 -32.41 22.20
CA SER A 447 11.01 -33.32 23.28
C SER A 447 10.05 -34.42 22.80
N MET A 448 9.24 -34.13 21.78
CA MET A 448 8.38 -35.14 21.11
C MET A 448 9.15 -36.02 20.12
N GLY A 449 10.44 -35.76 19.88
CA GLY A 449 11.27 -36.50 18.92
C GLY A 449 10.85 -36.36 17.46
N TRP A 450 10.11 -35.30 17.11
CA TRP A 450 9.61 -35.05 15.74
C TRP A 450 10.66 -34.41 14.83
N ILE A 451 11.61 -33.67 15.42
CA ILE A 451 12.76 -33.09 14.74
C ILE A 451 14.03 -33.40 15.52
N THR A 452 15.18 -33.28 14.86
CA THR A 452 16.50 -33.40 15.49
C THR A 452 17.35 -32.15 15.25
N ALA A 453 18.13 -31.79 16.26
CA ALA A 453 19.14 -30.74 16.15
C ALA A 453 20.41 -31.32 15.50
N PRO A 454 21.10 -30.59 14.60
CA PRO A 454 22.32 -31.08 13.97
C PRO A 454 23.39 -31.40 15.02
N GLY A 455 24.04 -32.56 14.85
CA GLY A 455 25.02 -33.09 15.82
C GLY A 455 24.45 -34.06 16.85
N ARG A 456 23.14 -34.37 16.84
CA ARG A 456 22.57 -35.52 17.57
C ARG A 456 22.07 -36.57 16.60
N THR A 457 22.47 -37.82 16.79
CA THR A 457 21.95 -38.98 16.05
C THR A 457 20.45 -39.15 16.30
N ALA A 458 19.68 -39.34 15.24
CA ALA A 458 18.24 -39.55 15.36
C ALA A 458 17.93 -40.87 16.08
N ILE A 459 17.11 -40.80 17.14
CA ILE A 459 16.56 -42.00 17.77
C ILE A 459 15.59 -42.63 16.75
N ARG A 460 15.96 -43.81 16.26
CA ARG A 460 15.23 -44.52 15.20
C ARG A 460 13.84 -44.91 15.72
N TRP A 461 12.80 -44.34 15.11
CA TRP A 461 11.41 -44.71 15.38
C TRP A 461 11.19 -46.21 15.11
N GLN A 462 11.09 -47.01 16.17
CA GLN A 462 10.49 -48.34 16.11
C GLN A 462 8.98 -48.17 16.28
N GLY A 463 8.25 -48.22 15.16
CA GLY A 463 6.81 -48.08 15.18
C GLY A 463 6.16 -49.16 16.05
N ARG A 464 5.49 -48.74 17.13
CA ARG A 464 4.58 -49.62 17.88
C ARG A 464 3.41 -49.94 16.95
N LYS A 465 3.35 -51.18 16.44
CA LYS A 465 2.13 -51.69 15.78
C LYS A 465 0.98 -51.65 16.78
N VAL A 466 -0.22 -51.43 16.24
CA VAL A 466 -1.51 -51.27 16.93
C VAL A 466 -1.69 -52.29 18.05
#